data_AF-A0A2D8AUD9-F1
#
_entry.id   AF-A0A2D8AUD9-F1
#
_cell.length_a   1.000
_cell.length_b   1.000
_cell.length_c   1.000
_cell.angle_alpha   90.00
_cell.angle_beta   90.00
_cell.angle_gamma   90.00
#
_symmetry.space_group_name_H-M   'P 1'
#
loop_
_entity.id
_entity.type
_entity.pdbx_description
1 polymer ?
#
loop_
_entity_poly.entity_id
_entity_poly.type
_entity_poly.pdbx_seq_one_letter_code
_entity_poly.pdbx_strand_id
1 'polypeptide(L)'
;MIVHFIQFVQMKVYLAFLLTFLFFTTQSVFSQDESSDEESSESAAESAISGSVASPQSAPSGSIESNPLVLLVRSGAVSLGDALTLGLAACIELQSSFGNLDVSPDVFAATLKVRGMDSFVAADHQTALTEAATLANTLLTDRSITSSSDVPSSVTVDSFTASGYNIAFVNLLSKYGAIGASGDSLVAEILTGTMSDSLNDNGDLLSKPSTANYLNYLATYTGSASFGDIDSTSTLLDLQIENVSVSPGANILLGSSTAESSVDVSSLLPKATEDHRSFRKAHVIGAAKDMTVSGNITFTNTNDAEDHALVLGAADDFMLAGSNLTYTGSNLALGAGGSDADSMYLVNTTITTGGNLAAGTLGTLNISTAEFNVGNGGVDSDPDNVYLFANDLIQVNGLNFSGSRLDDVYMEAITVNLNNVSFPSTADVILKSRDGTLHFDTYSSPTVGGVNLTNVKHGSTVLSSNHFDGGPAGHIDSTISLPNGKSAVKIRKQY
;
A
#
# COMPACT_ATOMS: atom_id res chain seq x y z
N MET A 1 9.74 -18.04 -0.83
CA MET A 1 8.40 -17.76 -0.25
C MET A 1 7.93 -16.33 -0.52
N ILE A 2 8.64 -15.30 -0.04
CA ILE A 2 8.09 -13.94 0.10
C ILE A 2 8.24 -13.00 -1.13
N VAL A 3 8.84 -13.41 -2.25
CA VAL A 3 8.67 -12.68 -3.56
C VAL A 3 7.21 -12.59 -3.98
N HIS A 4 6.51 -13.72 -3.95
CA HIS A 4 5.10 -13.74 -4.26
C HIS A 4 4.29 -13.05 -3.14
N PHE A 5 4.88 -12.88 -1.95
CA PHE A 5 4.35 -12.03 -0.88
C PHE A 5 4.61 -10.53 -1.14
N ILE A 6 5.54 -10.10 -2.01
CA ILE A 6 5.76 -8.69 -2.38
C ILE A 6 4.75 -8.23 -3.40
N GLN A 7 4.60 -8.93 -4.52
CA GLN A 7 3.55 -8.65 -5.52
C GLN A 7 2.17 -8.64 -4.84
N PHE A 8 2.02 -9.47 -3.81
CA PHE A 8 0.88 -9.53 -2.91
C PHE A 8 0.83 -8.44 -1.81
N VAL A 9 1.96 -7.91 -1.33
CA VAL A 9 2.04 -6.77 -0.39
C VAL A 9 1.70 -5.47 -1.08
N GLN A 10 2.24 -5.29 -2.28
CA GLN A 10 1.85 -4.28 -3.25
C GLN A 10 0.36 -4.29 -3.48
N MET A 11 -0.18 -5.44 -3.90
CA MET A 11 -1.61 -5.65 -4.00
C MET A 11 -2.27 -5.33 -2.66
N LYS A 12 -1.75 -5.80 -1.51
CA LYS A 12 -2.31 -5.58 -0.17
C LYS A 12 -2.30 -4.15 0.37
N VAL A 13 -1.55 -3.18 -0.14
CA VAL A 13 -1.76 -1.77 0.26
C VAL A 13 -3.11 -1.26 -0.26
N TYR A 14 -3.49 -1.71 -1.46
CA TYR A 14 -4.74 -1.35 -2.12
C TYR A 14 -5.88 -2.33 -1.87
N LEU A 15 -5.55 -3.61 -1.73
CA LEU A 15 -6.47 -4.71 -1.43
C LEU A 15 -6.87 -4.67 0.05
N ALA A 16 -6.03 -4.10 0.92
CA ALA A 16 -6.45 -3.59 2.23
C ALA A 16 -7.62 -2.60 2.11
N PHE A 17 -7.53 -1.65 1.18
CA PHE A 17 -8.60 -0.69 0.90
C PHE A 17 -9.83 -1.31 0.21
N LEU A 18 -9.66 -2.45 -0.48
CA LEU A 18 -10.69 -3.04 -1.35
C LEU A 18 -11.47 -4.22 -0.74
N LEU A 19 -10.83 -5.05 0.08
CA LEU A 19 -11.25 -6.43 0.37
C LEU A 19 -11.76 -6.62 1.81
N THR A 20 -11.80 -5.54 2.56
CA THR A 20 -12.05 -5.51 4.00
C THR A 20 -13.57 -5.49 4.28
N PHE A 21 -14.35 -6.42 3.71
CA PHE A 21 -15.68 -6.04 3.19
C PHE A 21 -16.88 -7.01 3.39
N LEU A 22 -16.72 -8.22 3.95
CA LEU A 22 -17.54 -9.40 3.58
C LEU A 22 -18.01 -10.33 4.74
N PHE A 23 -19.35 -10.44 4.92
CA PHE A 23 -20.15 -11.28 5.86
C PHE A 23 -19.99 -10.95 7.38
N PHE A 24 -21.00 -10.79 8.26
CA PHE A 24 -22.43 -11.23 8.42
C PHE A 24 -22.61 -12.63 9.06
N THR A 25 -23.58 -12.97 9.93
CA THR A 25 -24.55 -12.31 10.90
C THR A 25 -25.01 -13.43 11.89
N THR A 26 -25.81 -13.33 12.97
CA THR A 26 -27.13 -12.71 13.35
C THR A 26 -27.25 -12.75 14.91
N GLN A 27 -28.29 -12.40 15.70
CA GLN A 27 -29.73 -12.08 15.52
C GLN A 27 -30.14 -10.76 16.23
N SER A 28 -31.11 -10.73 17.16
CA SER A 28 -31.95 -9.51 17.39
C SER A 28 -32.74 -9.37 18.72
N VAL A 29 -33.33 -8.16 18.86
CA VAL A 29 -34.57 -7.72 19.59
C VAL A 29 -34.41 -6.86 20.87
N PHE A 30 -35.24 -5.79 20.92
CA PHE A 30 -35.57 -4.81 21.99
C PHE A 30 -34.74 -3.50 22.11
N SER A 31 -35.29 -2.32 22.50
CA SER A 31 -36.46 -1.52 22.02
C SER A 31 -36.73 -0.29 22.94
N GLN A 32 -36.98 0.91 22.37
CA GLN A 32 -37.71 2.07 22.97
C GLN A 32 -37.10 2.78 24.22
N ASP A 33 -37.38 4.06 24.55
CA ASP A 33 -38.00 5.21 23.83
C ASP A 33 -37.67 6.54 24.56
N GLU A 34 -37.97 7.70 23.92
CA GLU A 34 -38.22 9.05 24.50
C GLU A 34 -37.11 9.70 25.40
N SER A 35 -36.95 11.02 25.58
CA SER A 35 -37.34 12.31 24.93
C SER A 35 -36.39 13.40 25.54
N SER A 36 -36.52 14.74 25.54
CA SER A 36 -37.49 15.78 25.10
C SER A 36 -36.79 17.18 25.14
N ASP A 37 -37.36 18.19 24.44
CA ASP A 37 -37.46 19.66 24.76
C ASP A 37 -36.19 20.49 25.16
N GLU A 38 -36.07 21.84 25.04
CA GLU A 38 -36.87 22.92 24.40
C GLU A 38 -35.97 24.16 24.07
N GLU A 39 -36.59 25.31 23.74
CA GLU A 39 -36.01 26.64 23.40
C GLU A 39 -35.18 27.30 24.57
N SER A 40 -34.52 28.48 24.48
CA SER A 40 -34.74 29.67 23.65
C SER A 40 -33.53 30.65 23.59
N SER A 41 -33.75 31.81 22.95
CA SER A 41 -32.90 33.03 22.88
C SER A 41 -32.70 33.74 24.24
N GLU A 42 -31.99 34.87 24.43
CA GLU A 42 -31.32 35.90 23.58
C GLU A 42 -30.12 36.47 24.43
N SER A 43 -29.30 37.50 24.10
CA SER A 43 -29.33 38.60 23.10
C SER A 43 -27.92 38.94 22.57
N ALA A 44 -27.53 40.22 22.45
CA ALA A 44 -26.34 40.68 21.71
C ALA A 44 -25.66 41.96 22.25
N ALA A 45 -24.41 42.17 21.80
CA ALA A 45 -23.69 43.44 21.67
C ALA A 45 -23.31 44.28 22.91
N GLU A 46 -22.04 44.17 23.34
CA GLU A 46 -21.15 45.34 23.59
C GLU A 46 -19.65 44.92 23.57
N SER A 47 -18.74 45.83 23.20
CA SER A 47 -17.25 45.65 23.22
C SER A 47 -16.69 44.39 22.51
N ALA A 48 -16.44 44.30 21.20
CA ALA A 48 -16.00 45.27 20.19
C ALA A 48 -14.49 45.66 20.17
N ILE A 49 -13.73 44.96 19.30
CA ILE A 49 -12.57 45.44 18.51
C ILE A 49 -11.24 45.76 19.24
N SER A 50 -10.34 44.77 19.30
CA SER A 50 -8.89 44.89 18.99
C SER A 50 -8.21 43.50 19.02
N GLY A 51 -7.52 43.01 17.98
CA GLY A 51 -7.36 43.58 16.65
C GLY A 51 -6.88 42.55 15.61
N SER A 52 -7.63 42.47 14.50
CA SER A 52 -7.20 42.00 13.17
C SER A 52 -6.22 40.81 13.06
N VAL A 53 -6.71 39.61 13.36
CA VAL A 53 -6.56 38.52 12.38
C VAL A 53 -7.93 38.36 11.71
N ALA A 54 -7.98 38.23 10.39
CA ALA A 54 -9.26 38.09 9.69
C ALA A 54 -9.79 36.66 9.84
N SER A 55 -10.54 36.41 10.92
CA SER A 55 -11.40 35.23 11.03
C SER A 55 -12.28 35.13 9.77
N PRO A 56 -12.40 33.95 9.12
CA PRO A 56 -13.13 33.83 7.86
C PRO A 56 -14.55 34.38 7.98
N GLN A 57 -14.83 35.53 7.35
CA GLN A 57 -16.19 36.04 7.28
C GLN A 57 -17.00 35.14 6.35
N SER A 58 -18.06 34.53 6.89
CA SER A 58 -19.09 33.88 6.08
C SER A 58 -19.61 34.89 5.05
N ALA A 59 -19.31 34.66 3.78
CA ALA A 59 -19.56 35.62 2.73
C ALA A 59 -21.07 35.93 2.59
N PRO A 60 -21.49 37.20 2.40
CA PRO A 60 -22.91 37.57 2.43
C PRO A 60 -23.73 36.82 1.39
N SER A 61 -24.85 36.21 1.80
CA SER A 61 -25.73 35.42 0.93
C SER A 61 -26.00 36.11 -0.42
N GLY A 62 -25.72 35.40 -1.51
CA GLY A 62 -25.80 35.92 -2.88
C GLY A 62 -24.52 36.58 -3.42
N SER A 63 -23.44 36.67 -2.63
CA SER A 63 -22.14 37.14 -3.13
C SER A 63 -21.40 36.04 -3.91
N ILE A 64 -20.45 36.44 -4.77
CA ILE A 64 -19.61 35.51 -5.54
C ILE A 64 -18.73 34.65 -4.62
N GLU A 65 -18.30 35.22 -3.49
CA GLU A 65 -17.54 34.54 -2.43
C GLU A 65 -18.38 33.50 -1.65
N SER A 66 -19.72 33.59 -1.73
CA SER A 66 -20.64 32.60 -1.14
C SER A 66 -20.97 31.45 -2.09
N ASN A 67 -20.48 31.47 -3.32
CA ASN A 67 -20.77 30.43 -4.31
C ASN A 67 -19.92 29.18 -4.04
N PRO A 68 -20.51 27.99 -3.82
CA PRO A 68 -19.76 26.78 -3.51
C PRO A 68 -18.73 26.41 -4.60
N LEU A 69 -19.06 26.62 -5.89
CA LEU A 69 -18.11 26.41 -6.97
C LEU A 69 -16.91 27.36 -6.91
N VAL A 70 -17.10 28.59 -6.45
CA VAL A 70 -16.00 29.56 -6.32
C VAL A 70 -15.08 29.17 -5.16
N LEU A 71 -15.63 28.68 -4.04
CA LEU A 71 -14.84 28.12 -2.95
C LEU A 71 -14.05 26.87 -3.40
N LEU A 72 -14.70 25.90 -4.06
CA LEU A 72 -14.09 24.65 -4.53
C LEU A 72 -13.02 24.85 -5.61
N VAL A 73 -13.21 25.81 -6.53
CA VAL A 73 -12.20 26.14 -7.55
C VAL A 73 -11.06 26.97 -6.95
N ARG A 74 -11.31 27.81 -5.93
CA ARG A 74 -10.26 28.61 -5.27
C ARG A 74 -9.44 27.83 -4.25
N SER A 75 -9.98 26.77 -3.65
CA SER A 75 -9.20 25.82 -2.83
C SER A 75 -8.35 24.87 -3.69
N GLY A 76 -8.52 24.87 -5.01
CA GLY A 76 -7.84 23.97 -5.95
C GLY A 76 -8.45 22.56 -6.04
N ALA A 77 -9.50 22.29 -5.27
CA ALA A 77 -10.13 20.98 -5.12
C ALA A 77 -10.75 20.45 -6.41
N VAL A 78 -11.44 21.33 -7.14
CA VAL A 78 -12.19 20.99 -8.35
C VAL A 78 -11.65 21.84 -9.48
N SER A 79 -11.21 21.21 -10.59
CA SER A 79 -10.73 21.99 -11.73
C SER A 79 -11.87 22.81 -12.32
N LEU A 80 -11.55 23.93 -12.99
CA LEU A 80 -12.59 24.73 -13.65
C LEU A 80 -13.34 23.93 -14.73
N GLY A 81 -12.70 22.92 -15.34
CA GLY A 81 -13.35 22.01 -16.30
C GLY A 81 -14.38 21.09 -15.63
N ASP A 82 -14.02 20.48 -14.50
CA ASP A 82 -14.92 19.62 -13.73
C ASP A 82 -16.09 20.46 -13.17
N ALA A 83 -15.80 21.61 -12.57
CA ALA A 83 -16.78 22.54 -12.02
C ALA A 83 -17.84 22.99 -13.05
N LEU A 84 -17.43 23.20 -14.31
CA LEU A 84 -18.33 23.53 -15.43
C LEU A 84 -19.11 22.32 -15.93
N THR A 85 -18.54 21.11 -15.86
CA THR A 85 -19.16 19.85 -16.32
C THR A 85 -20.22 19.34 -15.34
N LEU A 86 -19.94 19.44 -14.04
CA LEU A 86 -20.85 19.05 -12.95
C LEU A 86 -22.00 20.05 -12.77
N GLY A 87 -21.72 21.33 -12.99
CA GLY A 87 -22.69 22.41 -12.87
C GLY A 87 -22.99 22.83 -11.42
N LEU A 88 -23.43 24.10 -11.30
CA LEU A 88 -23.68 24.73 -10.00
C LEU A 88 -24.77 24.02 -9.18
N ALA A 89 -25.80 23.49 -9.85
CA ALA A 89 -26.90 22.78 -9.19
C ALA A 89 -26.41 21.53 -8.45
N ALA A 90 -25.63 20.66 -9.11
CA ALA A 90 -25.15 19.42 -8.50
C ALA A 90 -24.22 19.68 -7.30
N CYS A 91 -23.43 20.76 -7.34
CA CYS A 91 -22.54 21.13 -6.23
C CYS A 91 -23.30 21.70 -5.03
N ILE A 92 -24.32 22.54 -5.26
CA ILE A 92 -25.22 23.03 -4.20
C ILE A 92 -26.00 21.87 -3.57
N GLU A 93 -26.54 20.98 -4.39
CA GLU A 93 -27.35 19.84 -3.96
C GLU A 93 -26.51 18.85 -3.14
N LEU A 94 -25.30 18.53 -3.60
CA LEU A 94 -24.35 17.67 -2.87
C LEU A 94 -23.92 18.33 -1.55
N GLN A 95 -23.59 19.62 -1.53
CA GLN A 95 -23.28 20.33 -0.29
C GLN A 95 -24.49 20.35 0.67
N SER A 96 -25.72 20.52 0.17
CA SER A 96 -26.92 20.45 1.01
C SER A 96 -27.20 19.04 1.55
N SER A 97 -26.73 18.00 0.84
CA SER A 97 -26.80 16.59 1.27
C SER A 97 -25.70 16.23 2.28
N PHE A 98 -24.61 16.99 2.31
CA PHE A 98 -23.56 16.93 3.35
C PHE A 98 -23.87 17.79 4.58
N GLY A 99 -24.63 18.87 4.42
CA GLY A 99 -24.85 19.85 5.48
C GLY A 99 -23.53 20.51 5.93
N ASN A 100 -23.24 20.47 7.23
CA ASN A 100 -22.02 21.01 7.83
C ASN A 100 -20.85 19.99 7.88
N LEU A 101 -20.85 18.93 7.06
CA LEU A 101 -19.73 17.98 7.05
C LEU A 101 -18.44 18.62 6.52
N ASP A 102 -17.41 18.62 7.36
CA ASP A 102 -16.05 19.08 7.02
C ASP A 102 -15.28 17.99 6.27
N VAL A 103 -15.75 17.70 5.04
CA VAL A 103 -15.06 16.79 4.11
C VAL A 103 -13.93 17.50 3.39
N SER A 104 -12.76 16.85 3.36
CA SER A 104 -11.57 17.37 2.69
C SER A 104 -11.84 17.64 1.20
N PRO A 105 -11.18 18.65 0.60
CA PRO A 105 -11.59 19.13 -0.72
C PRO A 105 -11.38 18.08 -1.82
N ASP A 106 -10.32 17.28 -1.73
CA ASP A 106 -10.05 16.14 -2.61
C ASP A 106 -11.17 15.06 -2.53
N VAL A 107 -11.65 14.75 -1.32
CA VAL A 107 -12.77 13.81 -1.12
C VAL A 107 -14.07 14.38 -1.69
N PHE A 108 -14.34 15.68 -1.52
CA PHE A 108 -15.48 16.33 -2.16
C PHE A 108 -15.38 16.28 -3.70
N ALA A 109 -14.19 16.48 -4.27
CA ALA A 109 -13.95 16.38 -5.71
C ALA A 109 -14.12 14.94 -6.24
N ALA A 110 -13.64 13.93 -5.50
CA ALA A 110 -13.89 12.53 -5.80
C ALA A 110 -15.38 12.18 -5.75
N THR A 111 -16.08 12.65 -4.73
CA THR A 111 -17.54 12.50 -4.56
C THR A 111 -18.31 13.07 -5.76
N LEU A 112 -17.94 14.28 -6.20
CA LEU A 112 -18.53 14.90 -7.39
C LEU A 112 -18.34 14.06 -8.67
N LYS A 113 -17.14 13.50 -8.89
CA LYS A 113 -16.87 12.61 -10.03
C LYS A 113 -17.72 11.34 -9.99
N VAL A 114 -18.01 10.78 -8.81
CA VAL A 114 -18.96 9.65 -8.66
C VAL A 114 -20.39 10.09 -8.97
N ARG A 115 -20.80 11.28 -8.50
CA ARG A 115 -22.12 11.88 -8.80
C ARG A 115 -22.37 12.11 -10.29
N GLY A 116 -21.30 12.27 -11.07
CA GLY A 116 -21.32 12.45 -12.53
C GLY A 116 -21.27 11.16 -13.36
N MET A 117 -21.34 9.97 -12.75
CA MET A 117 -21.38 8.70 -13.48
C MET A 117 -22.77 8.41 -14.07
N ASP A 118 -22.85 7.87 -15.29
CA ASP A 118 -24.12 7.50 -15.94
C ASP A 118 -24.98 6.50 -15.14
N SER A 119 -24.36 5.74 -14.22
CA SER A 119 -25.03 4.81 -13.31
C SER A 119 -25.49 5.43 -11.99
N PHE A 120 -25.18 6.70 -11.72
CA PHE A 120 -25.58 7.37 -10.47
C PHE A 120 -26.96 8.01 -10.62
N VAL A 121 -27.92 7.54 -9.81
CA VAL A 121 -29.25 8.13 -9.68
C VAL A 121 -29.39 8.78 -8.31
N ALA A 122 -29.55 10.10 -8.27
CA ALA A 122 -29.51 10.87 -7.01
C ALA A 122 -30.65 10.55 -6.03
N ALA A 123 -31.82 10.13 -6.52
CA ALA A 123 -32.96 9.76 -5.68
C ALA A 123 -32.72 8.51 -4.84
N ASP A 124 -31.82 7.63 -5.32
CA ASP A 124 -31.55 6.32 -4.74
C ASP A 124 -30.23 6.37 -3.95
N HIS A 125 -29.16 6.82 -4.61
CA HIS A 125 -27.77 6.67 -4.15
C HIS A 125 -27.21 7.84 -3.31
N GLN A 126 -27.94 8.94 -3.10
CA GLN A 126 -27.35 10.13 -2.46
C GLN A 126 -26.96 9.91 -0.99
N THR A 127 -27.76 9.17 -0.22
CA THR A 127 -27.39 8.80 1.16
C THR A 127 -26.10 7.98 1.18
N ALA A 128 -26.00 7.01 0.25
CA ALA A 128 -24.83 6.16 0.12
C ALA A 128 -23.57 6.95 -0.22
N LEU A 129 -23.67 7.90 -1.15
CA LEU A 129 -22.56 8.76 -1.54
C LEU A 129 -22.13 9.72 -0.42
N THR A 130 -23.06 10.25 0.38
CA THR A 130 -22.77 11.08 1.56
C THR A 130 -21.97 10.29 2.60
N GLU A 131 -22.46 9.13 3.02
CA GLU A 131 -21.83 8.28 4.04
C GLU A 131 -20.48 7.69 3.58
N ALA A 132 -20.40 7.28 2.31
CA ALA A 132 -19.15 6.86 1.68
C ALA A 132 -18.08 7.96 1.76
N ALA A 133 -18.45 9.22 1.51
CA ALA A 133 -17.53 10.35 1.61
C ALA A 133 -17.15 10.71 3.06
N THR A 134 -18.05 10.53 4.04
CA THR A 134 -17.73 10.63 5.48
C THR A 134 -16.64 9.64 5.89
N LEU A 135 -16.80 8.38 5.47
CA LEU A 135 -15.83 7.33 5.73
C LEU A 135 -14.51 7.59 4.98
N ALA A 136 -14.59 7.92 3.69
CA ALA A 136 -13.42 8.27 2.88
C ALA A 136 -12.62 9.43 3.47
N ASN A 137 -13.26 10.48 3.96
CA ASN A 137 -12.58 11.59 4.63
C ASN A 137 -11.79 11.13 5.86
N THR A 138 -12.35 10.19 6.64
CA THR A 138 -11.69 9.61 7.82
C THR A 138 -10.46 8.78 7.44
N LEU A 139 -10.53 8.00 6.36
CA LEU A 139 -9.43 7.12 5.92
C LEU A 139 -8.37 7.87 5.09
N LEU A 140 -8.78 8.90 4.34
CA LEU A 140 -7.97 9.72 3.44
C LEU A 140 -7.59 11.08 4.07
N THR A 141 -7.38 11.08 5.39
CA THR A 141 -6.72 12.18 6.12
C THR A 141 -5.24 11.88 6.21
N ASP A 142 -4.38 12.90 6.03
CA ASP A 142 -2.92 12.77 6.19
C ASP A 142 -2.53 12.38 7.63
N ARG A 143 -1.54 11.49 7.77
CA ARG A 143 -1.09 10.96 9.06
C ARG A 143 0.38 11.26 9.30
N SER A 144 0.74 11.50 10.56
CA SER A 144 2.13 11.61 11.03
C SER A 144 2.33 10.66 12.19
N ILE A 145 3.00 9.54 11.97
CA ILE A 145 3.12 8.44 12.93
C ILE A 145 4.51 8.43 13.57
N THR A 146 4.59 8.86 14.82
CA THR A 146 5.82 8.87 15.65
C THR A 146 5.77 7.88 16.82
N SER A 147 4.55 7.48 17.20
CA SER A 147 4.21 6.66 18.36
C SER A 147 3.00 5.77 18.10
N SER A 148 2.77 4.75 18.94
CA SER A 148 1.58 3.87 18.82
C SER A 148 0.24 4.59 18.90
N SER A 149 0.15 5.73 19.57
CA SER A 149 -1.08 6.54 19.65
C SER A 149 -1.39 7.32 18.36
N ASP A 150 -0.42 7.44 17.45
CA ASP A 150 -0.57 8.14 16.18
C ASP A 150 -1.06 7.20 15.06
N VAL A 151 -0.97 5.88 15.28
CA VAL A 151 -1.47 4.86 14.36
C VAL A 151 -3.00 4.93 14.32
N PRO A 152 -3.63 5.21 13.16
CA PRO A 152 -5.07 5.34 13.08
C PRO A 152 -5.77 4.00 13.32
N SER A 153 -6.99 4.05 13.87
CA SER A 153 -7.82 2.89 14.18
C SER A 153 -7.87 1.90 13.01
N SER A 154 -7.64 0.62 13.29
CA SER A 154 -7.57 -0.38 12.25
C SER A 154 -8.92 -0.62 11.60
N VAL A 155 -8.94 -0.44 10.28
CA VAL A 155 -9.99 -0.86 9.37
C VAL A 155 -9.81 -2.37 9.16
N THR A 156 -10.83 -3.12 9.58
CA THR A 156 -10.96 -4.59 9.54
C THR A 156 -12.24 -4.98 8.83
N VAL A 157 -12.43 -6.27 8.48
CA VAL A 157 -13.53 -6.72 7.61
C VAL A 157 -14.91 -6.22 8.06
N ASP A 158 -15.13 -6.13 9.37
CA ASP A 158 -16.35 -5.63 9.99
C ASP A 158 -16.61 -4.13 9.71
N SER A 159 -15.55 -3.33 9.56
CA SER A 159 -15.57 -1.86 9.51
C SER A 159 -16.39 -1.31 8.34
N PHE A 160 -16.39 -2.00 7.20
CA PHE A 160 -17.18 -1.63 6.01
C PHE A 160 -18.55 -2.31 5.96
N THR A 161 -18.91 -3.16 6.92
CA THR A 161 -20.26 -3.78 7.00
C THR A 161 -21.28 -2.91 7.72
N ALA A 162 -20.82 -1.90 8.48
CA ALA A 162 -21.66 -1.11 9.39
C ALA A 162 -22.59 -0.09 8.69
N SER A 163 -22.26 0.36 7.47
CA SER A 163 -23.01 1.41 6.76
C SER A 163 -23.67 0.92 5.46
N GLY A 164 -23.00 0.03 4.71
CA GLY A 164 -23.56 -0.63 3.52
C GLY A 164 -23.35 0.08 2.17
N TYR A 165 -22.69 1.25 2.18
CA TYR A 165 -22.62 2.17 1.04
C TYR A 165 -21.44 1.93 0.10
N ASN A 166 -21.20 0.65 -0.14
CA ASN A 166 -19.87 0.12 -0.41
C ASN A 166 -19.43 0.28 -1.87
N ILE A 167 -20.37 0.24 -2.83
CA ILE A 167 -20.05 0.49 -4.26
C ILE A 167 -19.75 1.98 -4.48
N ALA A 168 -20.50 2.88 -3.84
CA ALA A 168 -20.24 4.32 -3.89
C ALA A 168 -18.88 4.67 -3.28
N PHE A 169 -18.53 4.03 -2.16
CA PHE A 169 -17.22 4.18 -1.50
C PHE A 169 -16.06 3.73 -2.39
N VAL A 170 -16.10 2.52 -2.96
CA VAL A 170 -15.01 2.02 -3.82
C VAL A 170 -14.87 2.86 -5.10
N ASN A 171 -15.97 3.34 -5.68
CA ASN A 171 -15.91 4.29 -6.79
C ASN A 171 -15.31 5.64 -6.36
N LEU A 172 -15.60 6.14 -5.17
CA LEU A 172 -15.00 7.37 -4.63
C LEU A 172 -13.49 7.20 -4.47
N LEU A 173 -13.01 6.09 -3.90
CA LEU A 173 -11.57 5.78 -3.84
C LEU A 173 -10.92 5.81 -5.23
N SER A 174 -11.57 5.22 -6.24
CA SER A 174 -11.10 5.30 -7.63
C SER A 174 -11.00 6.75 -8.12
N LYS A 175 -12.06 7.55 -7.94
CA LYS A 175 -12.11 8.94 -8.40
C LYS A 175 -11.22 9.90 -7.61
N TYR A 176 -10.78 9.50 -6.41
CA TYR A 176 -9.75 10.16 -5.61
C TYR A 176 -8.33 9.83 -6.09
N GLY A 177 -8.13 8.67 -6.71
CA GLY A 177 -6.82 8.11 -7.05
C GLY A 177 -6.26 7.12 -6.02
N ALA A 178 -7.01 6.82 -4.95
CA ALA A 178 -6.59 5.96 -3.84
C ALA A 178 -6.34 4.48 -4.24
N ILE A 179 -6.69 4.10 -5.47
CA ILE A 179 -6.41 2.78 -6.07
C ILE A 179 -5.57 2.86 -7.36
N GLY A 180 -4.82 3.96 -7.54
CA GLY A 180 -3.89 4.18 -8.64
C GLY A 180 -4.56 4.42 -10.00
N ALA A 181 -3.75 4.61 -11.04
CA ALA A 181 -4.22 4.92 -12.40
C ALA A 181 -5.11 3.82 -13.02
N SER A 182 -4.89 2.56 -12.65
CA SER A 182 -5.71 1.41 -13.07
C SER A 182 -7.03 1.27 -12.31
N GLY A 183 -7.32 2.16 -11.36
CA GLY A 183 -8.44 2.07 -10.41
C GLY A 183 -9.79 1.82 -11.05
N ASP A 184 -10.17 2.62 -12.06
CA ASP A 184 -11.48 2.51 -12.71
C ASP A 184 -11.67 1.15 -13.42
N SER A 185 -10.61 0.58 -13.98
CA SER A 185 -10.62 -0.76 -14.57
C SER A 185 -10.76 -1.85 -13.51
N LEU A 186 -10.01 -1.73 -12.41
CA LEU A 186 -10.07 -2.67 -11.28
C LEU A 186 -11.45 -2.68 -10.63
N VAL A 187 -12.09 -1.51 -10.47
CA VAL A 187 -13.46 -1.38 -9.97
C VAL A 187 -14.45 -2.02 -10.93
N ALA A 188 -14.34 -1.82 -12.24
CA ALA A 188 -15.24 -2.44 -13.21
C ALA A 188 -15.09 -3.98 -13.29
N GLU A 189 -13.91 -4.52 -13.00
CA GLU A 189 -13.63 -5.97 -13.05
C GLU A 189 -13.99 -6.71 -11.74
N ILE A 190 -13.87 -6.04 -10.58
CA ILE A 190 -14.16 -6.62 -9.26
C ILE A 190 -15.59 -6.30 -8.79
N LEU A 191 -16.13 -5.12 -9.13
CA LEU A 191 -17.52 -4.74 -8.89
C LEU A 191 -18.29 -4.81 -10.22
N THR A 192 -18.58 -6.02 -10.70
CA THR A 192 -19.29 -6.26 -11.97
C THR A 192 -20.79 -5.92 -11.93
N GLY A 193 -21.21 -5.01 -11.04
CA GLY A 193 -22.59 -4.64 -10.77
C GLY A 193 -22.91 -3.19 -11.12
N THR A 194 -24.19 -2.89 -11.32
CA THR A 194 -24.67 -1.51 -11.23
C THR A 194 -24.43 -0.96 -9.83
N MET A 195 -24.34 0.37 -9.70
CA MET A 195 -24.60 1.02 -8.41
C MET A 195 -25.91 0.46 -7.81
N SER A 196 -25.89 0.08 -6.54
CA SER A 196 -27.07 -0.38 -5.82
C SER A 196 -26.93 -0.04 -4.33
N ASP A 197 -28.05 0.26 -3.69
CA ASP A 197 -28.11 0.72 -2.30
C ASP A 197 -28.17 -0.43 -1.29
N SER A 198 -27.89 -1.67 -1.73
CA SER A 198 -28.08 -2.90 -0.95
C SER A 198 -26.90 -3.86 -1.13
N LEU A 199 -26.07 -3.98 -0.09
CA LEU A 199 -24.99 -4.98 0.02
C LEU A 199 -25.45 -6.42 -0.23
N ASN A 200 -26.74 -6.72 -0.07
CA ASN A 200 -27.27 -8.08 -0.08
C ASN A 200 -27.11 -8.81 -1.44
N ASP A 201 -26.92 -8.07 -2.54
CA ASP A 201 -26.72 -8.63 -3.88
C ASP A 201 -25.22 -8.81 -4.28
N ASN A 202 -24.26 -8.38 -3.44
CA ASN A 202 -22.82 -8.48 -3.73
C ASN A 202 -22.22 -9.89 -3.54
N GLY A 203 -22.98 -10.92 -3.91
CA GLY A 203 -22.64 -12.35 -3.73
C GLY A 203 -21.32 -12.79 -4.36
N ASP A 204 -20.86 -12.12 -5.42
CA ASP A 204 -19.61 -12.45 -6.11
C ASP A 204 -18.37 -12.10 -5.27
N LEU A 205 -18.28 -10.89 -4.72
CA LEU A 205 -17.21 -10.51 -3.80
C LEU A 205 -17.23 -11.40 -2.55
N LEU A 206 -18.42 -11.56 -1.96
CA LEU A 206 -18.66 -12.37 -0.76
C LEU A 206 -18.13 -13.82 -0.90
N SER A 207 -18.11 -14.38 -2.12
CA SER A 207 -17.58 -15.72 -2.40
C SER A 207 -16.05 -15.86 -2.34
N LYS A 208 -15.30 -14.78 -2.04
CA LYS A 208 -13.83 -14.71 -2.14
C LYS A 208 -13.15 -14.47 -0.76
N PRO A 209 -13.17 -15.45 0.17
CA PRO A 209 -12.62 -15.29 1.53
C PRO A 209 -11.09 -15.37 1.63
N SER A 210 -10.41 -15.75 0.54
CA SER A 210 -8.95 -15.93 0.49
C SER A 210 -8.33 -14.97 -0.53
N THR A 211 -7.11 -14.52 -0.24
CA THR A 211 -6.31 -13.72 -1.18
C THR A 211 -6.00 -14.45 -2.48
N ALA A 212 -6.05 -15.79 -2.49
CA ALA A 212 -5.95 -16.60 -3.69
C ALA A 212 -7.07 -16.30 -4.71
N ASN A 213 -8.24 -15.83 -4.27
CA ASN A 213 -9.37 -15.50 -5.13
C ASN A 213 -9.15 -14.22 -5.97
N TYR A 214 -8.13 -13.41 -5.67
CA TYR A 214 -7.90 -12.10 -6.28
C TYR A 214 -6.68 -12.06 -7.22
N LEU A 215 -5.91 -13.15 -7.29
CA LEU A 215 -4.66 -13.23 -8.07
C LEU A 215 -4.88 -12.96 -9.57
N ASN A 216 -6.07 -13.29 -10.10
CA ASN A 216 -6.44 -13.04 -11.50
C ASN A 216 -6.45 -11.54 -11.84
N TYR A 217 -6.86 -10.69 -10.90
CA TYR A 217 -6.92 -9.23 -11.09
C TYR A 217 -5.55 -8.56 -11.05
N LEU A 218 -4.49 -9.28 -10.64
CA LEU A 218 -3.14 -8.71 -10.60
C LEU A 218 -2.69 -8.25 -12.00
N ALA A 219 -3.04 -8.97 -13.06
CA ALA A 219 -2.66 -8.58 -14.43
C ALA A 219 -3.29 -7.23 -14.86
N THR A 220 -4.53 -6.95 -14.46
CA THR A 220 -5.20 -5.65 -14.68
C THR A 220 -4.56 -4.54 -13.86
N TYR A 221 -4.05 -4.88 -12.66
CA TYR A 221 -3.43 -3.94 -11.75
C TYR A 221 -1.97 -3.59 -12.13
N THR A 222 -1.17 -4.59 -12.53
CA THR A 222 0.27 -4.45 -12.89
C THR A 222 0.53 -4.25 -14.38
N GLY A 223 -0.49 -4.35 -15.23
CA GLY A 223 -0.42 -4.15 -16.69
C GLY A 223 0.34 -5.21 -17.49
N SER A 224 1.33 -5.89 -16.90
CA SER A 224 2.05 -7.00 -17.55
C SER A 224 2.62 -8.07 -16.61
N ALA A 225 2.86 -7.78 -15.33
CA ALA A 225 3.30 -8.78 -14.35
C ALA A 225 2.12 -9.65 -13.87
N SER A 226 1.69 -10.60 -14.70
CA SER A 226 0.84 -11.72 -14.28
C SER A 226 1.66 -12.79 -13.56
N PHE A 227 0.99 -13.63 -12.76
CA PHE A 227 1.59 -14.82 -12.16
C PHE A 227 1.72 -15.97 -13.19
N GLY A 228 2.51 -15.78 -14.25
CA GLY A 228 2.66 -16.74 -15.36
C GLY A 228 3.12 -18.13 -14.91
N ASP A 229 2.34 -19.17 -15.26
CA ASP A 229 2.51 -20.59 -14.90
C ASP A 229 2.83 -20.88 -13.41
N ILE A 230 2.54 -19.93 -12.51
CA ILE A 230 2.50 -20.21 -11.07
C ILE A 230 1.26 -21.06 -10.82
N ASP A 231 1.53 -22.30 -10.43
CA ASP A 231 0.55 -23.33 -10.10
C ASP A 231 -0.68 -22.75 -9.41
N SER A 232 -1.84 -22.81 -10.07
CA SER A 232 -3.10 -22.28 -9.53
C SER A 232 -3.64 -23.11 -8.35
N THR A 233 -2.96 -24.18 -7.97
CA THR A 233 -3.15 -24.91 -6.71
C THR A 233 -2.18 -24.47 -5.59
N SER A 234 -1.32 -23.47 -5.84
CA SER A 234 -0.33 -22.94 -4.89
C SER A 234 -0.97 -22.25 -3.69
N THR A 235 -1.13 -23.02 -2.62
CA THR A 235 -1.63 -22.53 -1.32
C THR A 235 -0.66 -21.60 -0.57
N LEU A 236 0.45 -21.18 -1.18
CA LEU A 236 1.39 -20.21 -0.61
C LEU A 236 0.83 -18.77 -0.59
N LEU A 237 -0.18 -18.49 -1.42
CA LEU A 237 -0.90 -17.21 -1.50
C LEU A 237 -2.31 -17.27 -0.90
N ASP A 238 -2.62 -18.34 -0.15
CA ASP A 238 -3.89 -18.54 0.56
C ASP A 238 -3.79 -17.97 1.99
N LEU A 239 -4.05 -16.67 2.11
CA LEU A 239 -4.22 -15.96 3.37
C LEU A 239 -5.69 -15.57 3.52
N GLN A 240 -6.26 -15.85 4.70
CA GLN A 240 -7.65 -15.53 4.98
C GLN A 240 -7.81 -14.03 5.22
N ILE A 241 -8.86 -13.46 4.64
CA ILE A 241 -9.07 -12.00 4.59
C ILE A 241 -9.38 -11.39 5.96
N GLU A 242 -10.11 -12.11 6.80
CA GLU A 242 -10.34 -11.80 8.23
C GLU A 242 -9.04 -11.57 9.04
N ASN A 243 -7.91 -12.12 8.60
CA ASN A 243 -6.61 -11.93 9.25
C ASN A 243 -5.77 -10.80 8.62
N VAL A 244 -6.39 -9.94 7.80
CA VAL A 244 -5.79 -8.73 7.23
C VAL A 244 -6.45 -7.50 7.86
N SER A 245 -5.63 -6.55 8.32
CA SER A 245 -6.09 -5.29 8.93
C SER A 245 -5.27 -4.11 8.43
N VAL A 246 -5.84 -2.91 8.51
CA VAL A 246 -5.32 -1.72 7.81
C VAL A 246 -5.38 -0.50 8.71
N SER A 247 -4.30 0.27 8.83
CA SER A 247 -4.30 1.58 9.47
C SER A 247 -4.00 2.66 8.40
N PRO A 248 -5.04 3.28 7.81
CA PRO A 248 -4.91 4.07 6.59
C PRO A 248 -4.69 5.57 6.81
N GLY A 249 -4.11 6.21 5.80
CA GLY A 249 -4.05 7.67 5.62
C GLY A 249 -4.13 8.05 4.14
N ALA A 250 -4.24 9.35 3.84
CA ALA A 250 -3.95 9.85 2.49
C ALA A 250 -2.43 9.79 2.25
N ASN A 251 -1.69 10.78 2.70
CA ASN A 251 -0.24 10.68 2.86
C ASN A 251 0.11 10.17 4.27
N ILE A 252 1.19 9.41 4.42
CA ILE A 252 1.71 8.98 5.73
C ILE A 252 3.18 9.39 5.88
N LEU A 253 3.42 10.29 6.83
CA LEU A 253 4.74 10.58 7.36
C LEU A 253 5.05 9.62 8.50
N LEU A 254 6.08 8.79 8.37
CA LEU A 254 6.60 7.92 9.42
C LEU A 254 7.84 8.56 10.07
N GLY A 255 7.84 8.63 11.40
CA GLY A 255 8.99 9.10 12.19
C GLY A 255 9.08 10.63 12.35
N SER A 256 10.14 11.08 13.02
CA SER A 256 10.50 12.50 13.11
C SER A 256 11.99 12.72 12.86
N SER A 257 12.31 13.65 11.95
CA SER A 257 13.69 14.11 11.70
C SER A 257 14.34 14.84 12.89
N THR A 258 13.61 15.02 14.00
CA THR A 258 14.09 15.66 15.23
C THR A 258 14.17 14.73 16.45
N ALA A 259 13.58 13.52 16.38
CA ALA A 259 13.59 12.55 17.47
C ALA A 259 13.36 11.10 16.98
N GLU A 260 14.10 10.15 17.55
CA GLU A 260 13.88 8.71 17.37
C GLU A 260 12.42 8.35 17.67
N SER A 261 11.76 7.69 16.73
CA SER A 261 10.33 7.33 16.81
C SER A 261 10.13 5.84 17.06
N SER A 262 9.12 5.48 17.86
CA SER A 262 8.91 4.10 18.30
C SER A 262 7.43 3.74 18.36
N VAL A 263 7.04 2.71 17.61
CA VAL A 263 5.64 2.30 17.41
C VAL A 263 5.50 0.82 17.76
N ASP A 264 4.93 0.52 18.92
CA ASP A 264 4.51 -0.84 19.24
C ASP A 264 3.25 -1.22 18.44
N VAL A 265 3.36 -2.32 17.68
CA VAL A 265 2.29 -2.93 16.88
C VAL A 265 1.90 -4.33 17.40
N SER A 266 2.36 -4.71 18.60
CA SER A 266 2.07 -6.03 19.21
C SER A 266 0.58 -6.35 19.33
N SER A 267 -0.26 -5.33 19.53
CA SER A 267 -1.73 -5.46 19.59
C SER A 267 -2.39 -5.67 18.22
N LEU A 268 -1.72 -5.24 17.15
CA LEU A 268 -2.16 -5.34 15.75
C LEU A 268 -1.69 -6.65 15.11
N LEU A 269 -0.55 -7.16 15.55
CA LEU A 269 0.09 -8.40 15.07
C LEU A 269 0.34 -9.45 16.18
N PRO A 270 -0.67 -9.77 17.02
CA PRO A 270 -0.53 -10.76 18.08
C PRO A 270 -0.45 -12.17 17.50
N LYS A 271 0.23 -13.07 18.24
CA LYS A 271 0.49 -14.47 17.86
C LYS A 271 -0.75 -15.18 17.31
N ALA A 272 -0.54 -16.01 16.28
CA ALA A 272 -1.55 -16.90 15.74
C ALA A 272 -2.00 -17.90 16.82
N THR A 273 -3.27 -18.29 16.78
CA THR A 273 -3.84 -19.25 17.72
C THR A 273 -3.33 -20.67 17.50
N GLU A 274 -2.95 -21.00 16.27
CA GLU A 274 -2.30 -22.26 15.88
C GLU A 274 -1.25 -21.97 14.79
N ASP A 275 -0.20 -22.80 14.71
CA ASP A 275 0.76 -22.76 13.60
C ASP A 275 0.16 -23.41 12.34
N HIS A 276 -0.71 -22.67 11.67
CA HIS A 276 -1.34 -23.06 10.43
C HIS A 276 -1.63 -21.83 9.55
N ARG A 277 -1.52 -21.97 8.23
CA ARG A 277 -1.59 -20.83 7.28
C ARG A 277 -2.86 -19.97 7.42
N SER A 278 -3.98 -20.59 7.80
CA SER A 278 -5.27 -19.93 7.98
C SER A 278 -5.30 -18.90 9.11
N PHE A 279 -4.39 -18.97 10.10
CA PHE A 279 -4.30 -18.03 11.21
C PHE A 279 -3.17 -17.01 11.06
N ARG A 280 -2.47 -17.01 9.91
CA ARG A 280 -1.39 -16.06 9.64
C ARG A 280 -1.95 -14.67 9.40
N LYS A 281 -1.29 -13.63 9.92
CA LYS A 281 -1.81 -12.26 9.98
C LYS A 281 -1.01 -11.27 9.15
N ALA A 282 -1.66 -10.23 8.67
CA ALA A 282 -1.00 -9.06 8.09
C ALA A 282 -1.66 -7.78 8.61
N HIS A 283 -0.84 -6.82 9.02
CA HIS A 283 -1.27 -5.48 9.36
C HIS A 283 -0.58 -4.49 8.42
N VAL A 284 -1.37 -3.65 7.77
CA VAL A 284 -0.94 -2.72 6.72
C VAL A 284 -1.08 -1.30 7.22
N ILE A 285 0.04 -0.61 7.46
CA ILE A 285 0.03 0.86 7.51
C ILE A 285 0.07 1.31 6.05
N GLY A 286 -1.01 1.90 5.56
CA GLY A 286 -1.25 2.10 4.13
C GLY A 286 -1.58 3.55 3.78
N ALA A 287 -0.73 4.20 3.00
CA ALA A 287 -1.02 5.50 2.41
C ALA A 287 -1.80 5.32 1.10
N ALA A 288 -2.87 6.09 0.91
CA ALA A 288 -3.64 6.17 -0.33
C ALA A 288 -3.06 7.18 -1.34
N LYS A 289 -1.96 7.84 -0.97
CA LYS A 289 -1.01 8.58 -1.80
C LYS A 289 0.40 8.16 -1.35
N ASP A 290 1.24 9.08 -0.87
CA ASP A 290 2.65 8.84 -0.57
C ASP A 290 2.92 8.36 0.86
N MET A 291 3.97 7.57 1.04
CA MET A 291 4.55 7.26 2.34
C MET A 291 6.00 7.73 2.41
N THR A 292 6.32 8.61 3.36
CA THR A 292 7.68 9.12 3.58
C THR A 292 8.17 8.76 4.98
N VAL A 293 9.38 8.21 5.08
CA VAL A 293 10.08 7.99 6.36
C VAL A 293 11.05 9.14 6.60
N SER A 294 10.85 9.86 7.71
CA SER A 294 11.56 11.08 8.07
C SER A 294 12.20 10.91 9.45
N GLY A 295 13.51 10.64 9.49
CA GLY A 295 14.20 10.24 10.70
C GLY A 295 13.96 8.77 11.06
N ASN A 296 14.70 8.29 12.06
CA ASN A 296 14.72 6.87 12.42
C ASN A 296 13.40 6.45 13.08
N ILE A 297 12.87 5.30 12.67
CA ILE A 297 11.67 4.70 13.25
C ILE A 297 11.86 3.21 13.55
N THR A 298 11.45 2.80 14.75
CA THR A 298 11.41 1.41 15.19
C THR A 298 9.97 0.97 15.43
N PHE A 299 9.52 -0.03 14.66
CA PHE A 299 8.28 -0.75 14.91
C PHE A 299 8.57 -1.97 15.79
N THR A 300 7.99 -2.04 16.98
CA THR A 300 8.16 -3.20 17.87
C THR A 300 7.01 -4.17 17.75
N ASN A 301 7.32 -5.46 17.71
CA ASN A 301 6.37 -6.54 17.98
C ASN A 301 6.98 -7.49 19.03
N THR A 302 6.17 -7.90 20.00
CA THR A 302 6.50 -8.90 21.02
C THR A 302 6.19 -10.33 20.57
N ASN A 303 5.45 -10.50 19.46
CA ASN A 303 5.32 -11.78 18.79
C ASN A 303 6.57 -12.08 17.96
N ASP A 304 7.20 -13.21 18.24
CA ASP A 304 8.46 -13.68 17.67
C ASP A 304 8.31 -14.80 16.63
N ALA A 305 7.09 -15.28 16.37
CA ALA A 305 6.83 -16.35 15.41
C ALA A 305 6.71 -15.85 13.97
N GLU A 306 7.02 -16.70 12.99
CA GLU A 306 6.85 -16.46 11.54
C GLU A 306 5.39 -16.53 11.05
N ASP A 307 4.45 -16.19 11.92
CA ASP A 307 3.01 -16.27 11.68
C ASP A 307 2.38 -14.95 11.19
N HIS A 308 3.15 -13.86 11.13
CA HIS A 308 2.63 -12.52 10.88
C HIS A 308 3.55 -11.69 9.99
N ALA A 309 3.03 -10.58 9.46
CA ALA A 309 3.82 -9.54 8.81
C ALA A 309 3.33 -8.13 9.12
N LEU A 310 4.27 -7.22 9.39
CA LEU A 310 4.04 -5.78 9.26
C LEU A 310 4.27 -5.37 7.81
N VAL A 311 3.30 -4.68 7.24
CA VAL A 311 3.36 -4.10 5.91
C VAL A 311 3.32 -2.58 6.05
N LEU A 312 4.28 -1.90 5.42
CA LEU A 312 4.27 -0.46 5.23
C LEU A 312 4.17 -0.21 3.73
N GLY A 313 3.29 0.68 3.27
CA GLY A 313 3.30 1.00 1.85
C GLY A 313 2.41 2.15 1.42
N ALA A 314 2.71 2.58 0.19
CA ALA A 314 2.12 3.72 -0.48
C ALA A 314 1.30 3.30 -1.69
N ALA A 315 0.36 4.16 -2.07
CA ALA A 315 -0.30 4.10 -3.35
C ALA A 315 0.60 4.67 -4.44
N ASP A 316 1.08 5.91 -4.31
CA ASP A 316 2.14 6.42 -5.19
C ASP A 316 3.51 6.06 -4.58
N ASP A 317 4.22 7.03 -3.98
CA ASP A 317 5.65 6.88 -3.67
C ASP A 317 5.94 6.34 -2.27
N PHE A 318 6.90 5.42 -2.15
CA PHE A 318 7.51 5.01 -0.88
C PHE A 318 8.95 5.55 -0.75
N MET A 319 9.11 6.53 0.14
CA MET A 319 10.33 7.32 0.30
C MET A 319 11.03 7.02 1.64
N LEU A 320 12.01 6.12 1.64
CA LEU A 320 12.92 5.87 2.76
C LEU A 320 14.30 6.45 2.43
N ALA A 321 14.50 7.72 2.77
CA ALA A 321 15.71 8.47 2.46
C ALA A 321 16.41 9.00 3.72
N GLY A 322 17.71 8.74 3.86
CA GLY A 322 18.55 9.31 4.92
C GLY A 322 18.19 8.88 6.35
N SER A 323 17.35 7.85 6.49
CA SER A 323 16.65 7.47 7.71
C SER A 323 16.69 5.95 7.85
N ASN A 324 16.74 5.40 9.07
CA ASN A 324 16.72 3.96 9.31
C ASN A 324 15.32 3.45 9.69
N LEU A 325 15.00 2.24 9.24
CA LEU A 325 13.75 1.54 9.54
C LEU A 325 14.07 0.24 10.27
N THR A 326 13.48 0.02 11.44
CA THR A 326 13.60 -1.25 12.19
C THR A 326 12.24 -1.85 12.43
N TYR A 327 12.09 -3.16 12.22
CA TYR A 327 10.99 -3.98 12.71
C TYR A 327 11.52 -5.12 13.59
N THR A 328 10.96 -5.34 14.78
CA THR A 328 11.43 -6.42 15.68
C THR A 328 10.68 -7.74 15.54
N GLY A 329 9.55 -7.76 14.81
CA GLY A 329 8.79 -8.98 14.51
C GLY A 329 9.37 -9.76 13.33
N SER A 330 8.66 -10.82 12.91
CA SER A 330 9.23 -11.81 11.97
C SER A 330 9.27 -11.35 10.53
N ASN A 331 8.22 -10.76 9.97
CA ASN A 331 8.22 -10.36 8.55
C ASN A 331 7.94 -8.87 8.38
N LEU A 332 8.83 -8.16 7.70
CA LEU A 332 8.65 -6.77 7.26
C LEU A 332 8.48 -6.74 5.74
N ALA A 333 7.50 -5.99 5.24
CA ALA A 333 7.29 -5.79 3.82
C ALA A 333 7.00 -4.33 3.45
N LEU A 334 7.61 -3.86 2.36
CA LEU A 334 7.51 -2.49 1.84
C LEU A 334 6.86 -2.50 0.44
N GLY A 335 5.97 -1.54 0.14
CA GLY A 335 5.24 -1.47 -1.14
C GLY A 335 5.01 -0.05 -1.65
N ALA A 336 5.05 0.14 -2.98
CA ALA A 336 4.71 1.40 -3.66
C ALA A 336 4.00 1.17 -5.00
N GLY A 337 2.77 1.65 -5.15
CA GLY A 337 1.97 1.45 -6.36
C GLY A 337 2.30 2.38 -7.53
N GLY A 338 3.13 3.42 -7.33
CA GLY A 338 3.60 4.28 -8.41
C GLY A 338 4.22 3.46 -9.55
N SER A 339 3.95 3.85 -10.80
CA SER A 339 4.28 3.06 -12.00
C SER A 339 5.36 3.69 -12.88
N ASP A 340 6.25 4.45 -12.28
CA ASP A 340 7.21 5.35 -12.93
C ASP A 340 8.66 5.11 -12.44
N ALA A 341 9.51 6.13 -12.53
CA ALA A 341 10.91 6.07 -12.10
C ALA A 341 11.10 6.39 -10.60
N ASP A 342 10.05 6.90 -9.96
CA ASP A 342 10.08 7.61 -8.69
C ASP A 342 9.60 6.70 -7.56
N SER A 343 8.49 5.99 -7.82
CA SER A 343 7.76 5.01 -6.99
C SER A 343 8.42 4.46 -5.71
N MET A 344 9.65 3.92 -5.74
CA MET A 344 10.32 3.52 -4.48
C MET A 344 11.79 3.93 -4.43
N TYR A 345 12.14 4.62 -3.33
CA TYR A 345 13.51 4.95 -2.95
C TYR A 345 13.88 4.38 -1.58
N LEU A 346 14.91 3.53 -1.55
CA LEU A 346 15.57 3.02 -0.34
C LEU A 346 17.03 3.52 -0.34
N VAL A 347 17.25 4.73 0.19
CA VAL A 347 18.48 5.51 -0.03
C VAL A 347 19.13 5.97 1.27
N ASN A 348 20.44 5.72 1.43
CA ASN A 348 21.23 6.08 2.62
C ASN A 348 20.53 5.61 3.91
N THR A 349 20.23 4.31 3.97
CA THR A 349 19.32 3.70 4.94
C THR A 349 19.81 2.32 5.39
N THR A 350 19.58 2.01 6.67
CA THR A 350 19.61 0.65 7.19
C THR A 350 18.18 0.17 7.42
N ILE A 351 17.81 -0.97 6.83
CA ILE A 351 16.53 -1.64 7.06
C ILE A 351 16.80 -2.89 7.88
N THR A 352 16.33 -2.92 9.13
CA THR A 352 16.43 -4.08 10.03
C THR A 352 15.07 -4.76 10.19
N THR A 353 15.05 -6.08 10.10
CA THR A 353 13.87 -6.91 10.38
C THR A 353 14.28 -8.11 11.25
N GLY A 354 13.34 -8.66 12.02
CA GLY A 354 13.58 -9.86 12.81
C GLY A 354 13.84 -11.06 11.91
N GLY A 355 12.89 -11.44 11.07
CA GLY A 355 13.03 -12.53 10.10
C GLY A 355 13.23 -12.03 8.68
N ASN A 356 12.30 -12.34 7.76
CA ASN A 356 12.38 -12.02 6.33
C ASN A 356 12.13 -10.53 6.01
N LEU A 357 12.68 -10.08 4.87
CA LEU A 357 12.44 -8.75 4.29
C LEU A 357 11.83 -8.85 2.88
N ALA A 358 10.82 -8.01 2.64
CA ALA A 358 10.17 -7.79 1.35
C ALA A 358 10.21 -6.31 0.97
N ALA A 359 10.51 -5.98 -0.29
CA ALA A 359 10.27 -4.64 -0.85
C ALA A 359 9.94 -4.69 -2.34
N GLY A 360 8.95 -3.91 -2.80
CA GLY A 360 8.76 -3.76 -4.24
C GLY A 360 7.73 -2.74 -4.72
N THR A 361 7.72 -2.53 -6.04
CA THR A 361 7.08 -1.40 -6.72
C THR A 361 6.51 -1.77 -8.10
N LEU A 362 5.46 -1.06 -8.55
CA LEU A 362 4.92 -1.20 -9.91
C LEU A 362 5.70 -0.42 -10.98
N GLY A 363 6.73 0.33 -10.58
CA GLY A 363 7.62 1.07 -11.45
C GLY A 363 9.07 0.66 -11.21
N THR A 364 9.85 1.58 -10.64
CA THR A 364 11.30 1.42 -10.41
C THR A 364 11.66 1.35 -8.94
N LEU A 365 12.40 0.30 -8.55
CA LEU A 365 13.00 0.14 -7.22
C LEU A 365 14.40 0.74 -7.21
N ASN A 366 14.53 1.95 -6.65
CA ASN A 366 15.80 2.66 -6.51
C ASN A 366 16.45 2.36 -5.15
N ILE A 367 17.60 1.69 -5.15
CA ILE A 367 18.39 1.40 -3.94
C ILE A 367 19.76 2.06 -4.05
N SER A 368 20.15 2.88 -3.08
CA SER A 368 21.46 3.55 -3.12
C SER A 368 22.07 3.72 -1.73
N THR A 369 23.27 3.18 -1.51
CA THR A 369 23.97 3.19 -0.21
C THR A 369 23.06 2.64 0.92
N ALA A 370 22.58 1.41 0.73
CA ALA A 370 21.68 0.74 1.67
C ALA A 370 22.31 -0.49 2.34
N GLU A 371 21.84 -0.79 3.55
CA GLU A 371 22.16 -2.02 4.28
C GLU A 371 20.87 -2.73 4.73
N PHE A 372 20.68 -3.98 4.33
CA PHE A 372 19.55 -4.80 4.75
C PHE A 372 20.01 -5.82 5.80
N ASN A 373 19.55 -5.64 7.03
CA ASN A 373 19.94 -6.41 8.21
C ASN A 373 18.83 -7.41 8.59
N VAL A 374 18.98 -8.66 8.15
CA VAL A 374 17.88 -9.64 7.99
C VAL A 374 18.23 -10.96 8.66
N GLY A 375 17.28 -11.58 9.36
CA GLY A 375 17.54 -12.78 10.16
C GLY A 375 18.30 -12.50 11.46
N ASN A 376 17.65 -11.72 12.32
CA ASN A 376 18.11 -11.27 13.64
C ASN A 376 17.11 -11.63 14.78
N GLY A 377 15.95 -12.23 14.47
CA GLY A 377 14.87 -12.58 15.38
C GLY A 377 14.37 -14.02 15.17
N GLY A 378 13.32 -14.40 15.91
CA GLY A 378 12.77 -15.76 15.94
C GLY A 378 13.69 -16.78 16.62
N VAL A 379 13.32 -17.26 17.80
CA VAL A 379 14.04 -18.35 18.47
C VAL A 379 13.75 -19.67 17.74
N ASP A 380 14.81 -20.44 17.43
CA ASP A 380 14.74 -21.73 16.73
C ASP A 380 13.99 -21.72 15.39
N SER A 381 13.97 -20.55 14.71
CA SER A 381 13.35 -20.32 13.40
C SER A 381 14.26 -20.73 12.23
N ASP A 382 13.65 -21.05 11.10
CA ASP A 382 14.35 -21.36 9.84
C ASP A 382 15.13 -20.14 9.29
N PRO A 383 16.09 -20.34 8.36
CA PRO A 383 16.86 -19.26 7.74
C PRO A 383 15.99 -18.26 6.96
N ASP A 384 16.36 -16.99 7.11
CA ASP A 384 15.59 -15.84 6.63
C ASP A 384 16.05 -15.39 5.25
N ASN A 385 15.22 -14.58 4.60
CA ASN A 385 15.36 -14.36 3.17
C ASN A 385 15.06 -12.90 2.80
N VAL A 386 15.74 -12.39 1.78
CA VAL A 386 15.41 -11.10 1.17
C VAL A 386 14.81 -11.29 -0.20
N TYR A 387 13.72 -10.57 -0.41
CA TYR A 387 12.93 -10.61 -1.61
C TYR A 387 12.78 -9.16 -2.11
N LEU A 388 13.09 -8.91 -3.38
CA LEU A 388 12.94 -7.61 -4.04
C LEU A 388 12.21 -7.79 -5.37
N PHE A 389 11.25 -6.90 -5.65
CA PHE A 389 10.48 -6.89 -6.89
C PHE A 389 10.35 -5.46 -7.44
N ALA A 390 10.40 -5.31 -8.76
CA ALA A 390 9.85 -4.14 -9.44
C ALA A 390 9.15 -4.62 -10.73
N ASN A 391 8.20 -3.87 -11.27
CA ASN A 391 7.69 -4.20 -12.61
C ASN A 391 8.78 -3.95 -13.67
N ASP A 392 9.33 -2.73 -13.69
CA ASP A 392 10.17 -2.25 -14.79
C ASP A 392 11.67 -2.44 -14.50
N LEU A 393 12.13 -1.95 -13.35
CA LEU A 393 13.56 -1.82 -13.07
C LEU A 393 13.90 -1.95 -11.58
N ILE A 394 14.81 -2.87 -11.26
CA ILE A 394 15.56 -2.84 -9.99
C ILE A 394 16.90 -2.14 -10.26
N GLN A 395 17.09 -0.94 -9.71
CA GLN A 395 18.24 -0.07 -9.92
C GLN A 395 19.03 0.08 -8.61
N VAL A 396 20.20 -0.55 -8.51
CA VAL A 396 20.96 -0.65 -7.25
C VAL A 396 22.36 -0.06 -7.37
N ASN A 397 22.73 0.82 -6.45
CA ASN A 397 24.06 1.42 -6.35
C ASN A 397 24.59 1.40 -4.91
N GLY A 398 25.21 0.30 -4.51
CA GLY A 398 25.65 0.07 -3.13
C GLY A 398 24.52 -0.51 -2.30
N LEU A 399 24.47 -1.85 -2.25
CA LEU A 399 23.61 -2.61 -1.35
C LEU A 399 24.45 -3.69 -0.66
N ASN A 400 24.45 -3.68 0.66
CA ASN A 400 25.06 -4.73 1.47
C ASN A 400 23.97 -5.43 2.30
N PHE A 401 24.26 -6.67 2.69
CA PHE A 401 23.40 -7.44 3.58
C PHE A 401 24.15 -7.77 4.87
N SER A 402 23.46 -7.67 5.98
CA SER A 402 23.91 -8.06 7.32
C SER A 402 22.80 -8.86 8.02
N GLY A 403 23.06 -9.29 9.25
CA GLY A 403 22.24 -10.28 9.95
C GLY A 403 22.81 -11.69 9.85
N SER A 404 22.27 -12.60 10.65
CA SER A 404 22.96 -13.86 11.01
C SER A 404 22.54 -15.09 10.19
N ARG A 405 21.40 -14.99 9.49
CA ARG A 405 20.63 -16.15 9.00
C ARG A 405 20.16 -16.06 7.54
N LEU A 406 20.67 -15.10 6.76
CA LEU A 406 20.24 -14.89 5.37
C LEU A 406 20.64 -16.06 4.43
N ASP A 407 19.61 -16.77 3.92
CA ASP A 407 19.70 -17.88 2.96
C ASP A 407 19.29 -17.43 1.54
N ASP A 408 18.01 -17.33 1.15
CA ASP A 408 17.67 -16.84 -0.21
C ASP A 408 17.77 -15.30 -0.33
N VAL A 409 18.38 -14.82 -1.43
CA VAL A 409 18.21 -13.43 -1.92
C VAL A 409 17.68 -13.43 -3.34
N TYR A 410 16.47 -12.93 -3.55
CA TYR A 410 15.80 -12.94 -4.84
C TYR A 410 15.50 -11.52 -5.33
N MET A 411 15.75 -11.26 -6.62
CA MET A 411 15.43 -10.00 -7.30
C MET A 411 14.71 -10.28 -8.63
N GLU A 412 13.61 -9.58 -8.91
CA GLU A 412 12.85 -9.72 -10.17
C GLU A 412 12.27 -8.41 -10.68
N ALA A 413 12.53 -8.10 -11.95
CA ALA A 413 11.92 -7.01 -12.72
C ALA A 413 12.16 -7.23 -14.21
N ILE A 414 11.58 -6.42 -15.10
CA ILE A 414 11.92 -6.47 -16.53
C ILE A 414 13.44 -6.32 -16.71
N THR A 415 14.06 -5.34 -16.02
CA THR A 415 15.53 -5.16 -15.98
C THR A 415 16.05 -5.19 -14.55
N VAL A 416 17.14 -5.90 -14.29
CA VAL A 416 17.84 -5.89 -13.00
C VAL A 416 19.24 -5.30 -13.21
N ASN A 417 19.53 -4.16 -12.59
CA ASN A 417 20.74 -3.38 -12.82
C ASN A 417 21.49 -3.10 -11.51
N LEU A 418 22.57 -3.86 -11.27
CA LEU A 418 23.24 -3.93 -9.98
C LEU A 418 24.67 -3.37 -10.06
N ASN A 419 24.96 -2.36 -9.23
CA ASN A 419 26.28 -1.82 -9.01
C ASN A 419 26.67 -1.86 -7.53
N ASN A 420 27.91 -2.24 -7.22
CA ASN A 420 28.46 -2.29 -5.86
C ASN A 420 27.61 -3.12 -4.86
N VAL A 421 27.04 -4.25 -5.30
CA VAL A 421 26.21 -5.13 -4.44
C VAL A 421 27.06 -6.24 -3.82
N SER A 422 26.92 -6.48 -2.51
CA SER A 422 27.68 -7.51 -1.78
C SER A 422 26.75 -8.57 -1.18
N PHE A 423 26.50 -9.68 -1.90
CA PHE A 423 25.72 -10.80 -1.38
C PHE A 423 26.52 -11.62 -0.35
N PRO A 424 25.91 -12.12 0.74
CA PRO A 424 26.59 -13.00 1.71
C PRO A 424 27.10 -14.29 1.07
N SER A 425 28.19 -14.86 1.59
CA SER A 425 28.72 -16.14 1.13
C SER A 425 27.84 -17.36 1.44
N THR A 426 26.86 -17.20 2.33
CA THR A 426 25.82 -18.21 2.63
C THR A 426 24.72 -18.23 1.57
N ALA A 427 24.47 -17.09 0.92
CA ALA A 427 23.18 -16.84 0.30
C ALA A 427 23.00 -17.53 -1.06
N ASP A 428 21.81 -18.05 -1.30
CA ASP A 428 21.33 -18.52 -2.60
C ASP A 428 20.68 -17.36 -3.36
N VAL A 429 21.36 -16.85 -4.39
CA VAL A 429 20.93 -15.65 -5.12
C VAL A 429 20.19 -16.01 -6.41
N ILE A 430 18.96 -15.52 -6.58
CA ILE A 430 18.16 -15.67 -7.81
C ILE A 430 17.88 -14.29 -8.41
N LEU A 431 18.35 -14.06 -9.63
CA LEU A 431 18.13 -12.82 -10.37
C LEU A 431 17.26 -13.14 -11.61
N LYS A 432 16.01 -12.70 -11.61
CA LYS A 432 15.07 -12.83 -12.73
C LYS A 432 15.07 -11.56 -13.57
N SER A 433 15.08 -11.71 -14.90
CA SER A 433 14.82 -10.61 -15.84
C SER A 433 13.94 -11.06 -17.01
N ARG A 434 13.32 -10.13 -17.73
CA ARG A 434 12.39 -10.44 -18.84
C ARG A 434 12.99 -11.40 -19.87
N ASP A 435 14.25 -11.18 -20.22
CA ASP A 435 14.95 -11.96 -21.25
C ASP A 435 15.89 -13.02 -20.64
N GLY A 436 16.14 -12.99 -19.33
CA GLY A 436 16.99 -13.96 -18.63
C GLY A 436 18.47 -13.95 -19.06
N THR A 437 18.93 -12.84 -19.66
CA THR A 437 20.32 -12.67 -20.13
C THR A 437 21.22 -12.05 -19.06
N LEU A 438 22.53 -12.27 -19.15
CA LEU A 438 23.53 -11.81 -18.19
C LEU A 438 24.59 -10.92 -18.86
N HIS A 439 24.84 -9.76 -18.27
CA HIS A 439 25.76 -8.73 -18.77
C HIS A 439 26.66 -8.22 -17.64
N PHE A 440 27.88 -7.80 -17.99
CA PHE A 440 28.89 -7.32 -17.03
C PHE A 440 29.38 -5.91 -17.38
N ASP A 441 29.64 -5.11 -16.36
CA ASP A 441 30.17 -3.74 -16.42
C ASP A 441 29.30 -2.76 -17.24
N THR A 442 28.00 -3.08 -17.40
CA THR A 442 27.01 -2.33 -18.18
C THR A 442 26.19 -1.32 -17.37
N TYR A 443 26.45 -1.10 -16.07
CA TYR A 443 25.52 -0.36 -15.19
C TYR A 443 25.11 1.05 -15.67
N SER A 444 26.02 1.78 -16.31
CA SER A 444 25.78 3.12 -16.87
C SER A 444 25.09 3.15 -18.25
N SER A 445 24.88 1.97 -18.86
CA SER A 445 24.20 1.77 -20.14
C SER A 445 23.64 0.33 -20.19
N PRO A 446 22.68 -0.02 -19.32
CA PRO A 446 22.28 -1.40 -19.09
C PRO A 446 21.58 -2.01 -20.30
N THR A 447 21.76 -3.31 -20.49
CA THR A 447 20.93 -4.08 -21.43
C THR A 447 19.54 -4.26 -20.81
N VAL A 448 18.58 -3.47 -21.31
CA VAL A 448 17.16 -3.53 -20.93
C VAL A 448 16.61 -4.92 -21.20
N GLY A 449 15.91 -5.50 -20.22
CA GLY A 449 15.44 -6.89 -20.26
C GLY A 449 16.42 -7.91 -19.69
N GLY A 450 17.66 -7.53 -19.40
CA GLY A 450 18.72 -8.39 -18.85
C GLY A 450 19.01 -8.17 -17.37
N VAL A 451 19.83 -9.06 -16.82
CA VAL A 451 20.56 -8.84 -15.55
C VAL A 451 21.92 -8.23 -15.87
N ASN A 452 22.21 -7.08 -15.25
CA ASN A 452 23.41 -6.28 -15.48
C ASN A 452 24.21 -6.18 -14.17
N LEU A 453 25.46 -6.65 -14.15
CA LEU A 453 26.30 -6.72 -12.95
C LEU A 453 27.57 -5.88 -13.09
N THR A 454 27.78 -4.91 -12.20
CA THR A 454 29.02 -4.09 -12.13
C THR A 454 29.55 -4.10 -10.69
N ASN A 455 30.78 -4.57 -10.47
CA ASN A 455 31.37 -4.75 -9.13
C ASN A 455 30.43 -5.46 -8.11
N VAL A 456 29.64 -6.44 -8.58
CA VAL A 456 28.77 -7.26 -7.74
C VAL A 456 29.58 -8.43 -7.17
N LYS A 457 29.33 -8.82 -5.92
CA LYS A 457 30.07 -9.87 -5.20
C LYS A 457 29.15 -10.94 -4.64
N HIS A 458 29.68 -12.16 -4.55
CA HIS A 458 29.17 -13.20 -3.67
C HIS A 458 30.27 -13.57 -2.66
N GLY A 459 30.00 -13.35 -1.38
CA GLY A 459 31.04 -13.36 -0.35
C GLY A 459 32.17 -12.37 -0.66
N SER A 460 33.41 -12.86 -0.64
CA SER A 460 34.61 -12.09 -1.04
C SER A 460 34.83 -11.99 -2.56
N THR A 461 34.08 -12.72 -3.38
CA THR A 461 34.37 -12.93 -4.79
C THR A 461 33.59 -11.95 -5.66
N VAL A 462 34.28 -11.05 -6.36
CA VAL A 462 33.68 -10.21 -7.42
C VAL A 462 33.25 -11.11 -8.58
N LEU A 463 31.99 -11.01 -8.99
CA LEU A 463 31.42 -11.80 -10.07
C LEU A 463 31.93 -11.31 -11.43
N SER A 464 32.16 -12.26 -12.35
CA SER A 464 32.60 -12.03 -13.72
C SER A 464 32.08 -13.17 -14.61
N SER A 465 32.20 -13.05 -15.93
CA SER A 465 31.77 -14.11 -16.86
C SER A 465 32.40 -15.48 -16.58
N ASN A 466 33.63 -15.53 -16.05
CA ASN A 466 34.32 -16.77 -15.67
C ASN A 466 33.69 -17.50 -14.46
N HIS A 467 32.79 -16.84 -13.73
CA HIS A 467 32.09 -17.40 -12.57
C HIS A 467 30.71 -17.99 -12.93
N PHE A 468 30.39 -18.12 -14.21
CA PHE A 468 29.14 -18.68 -14.73
C PHE A 468 29.39 -19.76 -15.79
N ASP A 469 28.43 -20.65 -15.97
CA ASP A 469 28.49 -21.80 -16.88
C ASP A 469 28.38 -21.45 -18.37
N GLY A 470 27.86 -20.26 -18.69
CA GLY A 470 27.57 -19.86 -20.07
C GLY A 470 26.33 -20.52 -20.66
N GLY A 471 25.38 -20.93 -19.81
CA GLY A 471 24.11 -21.53 -20.21
C GLY A 471 23.22 -20.62 -21.09
N PRO A 472 22.13 -21.16 -21.65
CA PRO A 472 21.20 -20.38 -22.45
C PRO A 472 20.44 -19.36 -21.59
N ALA A 473 19.94 -18.29 -22.22
CA ALA A 473 19.18 -17.26 -21.52
C ALA A 473 18.00 -17.86 -20.72
N GLY A 474 17.89 -17.45 -19.46
CA GLY A 474 16.95 -18.01 -18.48
C GLY A 474 17.44 -19.24 -17.71
N HIS A 475 18.59 -19.83 -18.08
CA HIS A 475 19.21 -20.97 -17.43
C HIS A 475 20.74 -20.81 -17.37
N ILE A 476 21.20 -19.71 -16.76
CA ILE A 476 22.64 -19.44 -16.52
C ILE A 476 22.92 -19.57 -15.03
N ASP A 477 23.88 -20.41 -14.67
CA ASP A 477 24.20 -20.76 -13.29
C ASP A 477 25.65 -20.44 -12.94
N SER A 478 25.90 -20.00 -11.71
CA SER A 478 27.26 -19.74 -11.24
C SER A 478 28.04 -21.02 -11.02
N THR A 479 29.30 -21.05 -11.44
CA THR A 479 30.25 -22.13 -11.10
C THR A 479 30.69 -22.11 -9.63
N ILE A 480 30.34 -21.05 -8.89
CA ILE A 480 30.41 -20.98 -7.43
C ILE A 480 29.28 -21.84 -6.85
N SER A 481 29.63 -22.82 -6.01
CA SER A 481 28.66 -23.70 -5.33
C SER A 481 28.56 -23.40 -3.83
N LEU A 482 27.34 -23.43 -3.30
CA LEU A 482 27.04 -23.39 -1.87
C LEU A 482 27.34 -24.76 -1.21
N PRO A 483 27.44 -24.84 0.13
CA PRO A 483 27.71 -26.10 0.85
C PRO A 483 26.69 -27.22 0.60
N ASN A 484 25.47 -26.86 0.19
CA ASN A 484 24.38 -27.78 -0.18
C ASN A 484 24.47 -28.27 -1.65
N GLY A 485 25.46 -27.83 -2.42
CA GLY A 485 25.66 -28.21 -3.83
C GLY A 485 24.85 -27.40 -4.84
N LYS A 486 24.00 -26.45 -4.41
CA LYS A 486 23.34 -25.49 -5.32
C LYS A 486 24.37 -24.51 -5.92
N SER A 487 24.12 -24.02 -7.12
CA SER A 487 24.77 -22.83 -7.69
C SER A 487 24.41 -21.59 -6.85
N ALA A 488 25.40 -20.81 -6.43
CA ALA A 488 25.25 -19.67 -5.52
C ALA A 488 24.56 -18.44 -6.13
N VAL A 489 24.64 -18.26 -7.46
CA VAL A 489 23.92 -17.21 -8.20
C VAL A 489 23.29 -17.82 -9.45
N LYS A 490 22.00 -17.56 -9.66
CA LYS A 490 21.18 -18.13 -10.74
C LYS A 490 20.48 -17.02 -11.51
N ILE A 491 20.71 -16.96 -12.81
CA ILE A 491 20.00 -16.03 -13.72
C ILE A 491 18.82 -16.77 -14.34
N ARG A 492 17.62 -16.18 -14.23
CA ARG A 492 16.38 -16.79 -14.69
C ARG A 492 15.56 -15.83 -15.55
N LYS A 493 14.69 -16.38 -16.38
CA LYS A 493 13.74 -15.60 -17.19
C LYS A 493 12.44 -15.41 -16.39
N GLN A 494 11.74 -14.30 -16.63
CA GLN A 494 10.30 -14.19 -16.36
C GLN A 494 9.52 -15.10 -17.33
N TYR A 495 8.37 -15.63 -16.90
CA TYR A 495 7.53 -16.55 -17.68
C TYR A 495 6.23 -15.89 -18.10
#